data_AF-A0AAE8SJR4-F1
#
_entry.id   AF-A0AAE8SJR4-F1
#
_cell.length_a   1.000
_cell.length_b   1.000
_cell.length_c   1.000
_cell.angle_alpha   90.00
_cell.angle_beta   90.00
_cell.angle_gamma   90.00
#
_symmetry.space_group_name_H-M   'P 1'
#
loop_
_entity.id
_entity.type
_entity.pdbx_description
1 polymer ?
#
loop_
_entity_poly.entity_id
_entity_poly.type
_entity_poly.pdbx_seq_one_letter_code
_entity_poly.pdbx_strand_id
1 'polypeptide(L)'
;MQAVSRRLRPTDPTRVAPEQKGLYDLALKCHELSQQILELLGKIKPKPQSSFSVYRSAFRAWSKESEIKDLEKRLDDCRSQLALGLVDLSNQNNAVYCEKLLSIAQNDVSRLEELQVHIKTLKKGVGVEQIGAEACDQLRRLLGLQEDALAAIYQQRILKSIRFDSMHERDDRVHLPHESTFNWLLEDDKTTDQEDFLTNSAGQLTITISKGPYKLPRAPLSAKHKTEVEDIAAMKLKSRTKYLHWLSSPEGIFHISGKLGSGKSTLMKLLYTHPKTQAQLQKWAGGDDLLVLRVFFWKPGSELQKSLDGLYRSLLHDILEARPDLIQHVLPDSWKKAATSPWQIKSKLDMSADIFISALEQLISPESSRTSPSGDLRLCFFIDGLDECEESHGKDSIYLVRLLNDWVKLSKGRLKMVVSSRDYNVFLNGFSADQRLQLHQLTWFDMRHYVRDSLAHLQNEELKEYFLNLIPRKANGIFLWIVLVVNEIRKKVEDDATQEQLLGLLDNLPPGIEALFQHILNGLDASSRKMAYQTMAILRTAQENYLPFSLLAFSYLNEYQRDHDFSTREEFMGLGHRALDEDRTPSRICKQLRGICGGLVEARGTTDPASQQSWKLGFTHRSIP
;
A
#
# COMPACT_ATOMS: atom_id res chain seq x y z
N MET A 1 -35.32 3.53 0.70
CA MET A 1 -36.55 2.75 0.41
C MET A 1 -37.49 3.46 -0.56
N GLN A 2 -38.12 4.59 -0.22
CA GLN A 2 -38.96 5.36 -1.16
C GLN A 2 -38.23 5.77 -2.45
N ALA A 3 -36.95 6.16 -2.35
CA ALA A 3 -36.13 6.47 -3.52
C ALA A 3 -35.85 5.26 -4.44
N VAL A 4 -35.75 4.06 -3.86
CA VAL A 4 -35.53 2.81 -4.61
C VAL A 4 -36.83 2.35 -5.27
N SER A 5 -37.95 2.42 -4.56
CA SER A 5 -39.28 2.13 -5.09
C SER A 5 -39.70 3.09 -6.21
N ARG A 6 -39.38 4.40 -6.10
CA ARG A 6 -39.63 5.37 -7.18
C ARG A 6 -38.80 5.07 -8.43
N ARG A 7 -37.58 4.53 -8.28
CA ARG A 7 -36.70 4.13 -9.39
C ARG A 7 -37.11 2.81 -10.06
N LEU A 8 -37.86 1.96 -9.34
CA LEU A 8 -38.34 0.66 -9.84
C LEU A 8 -39.74 0.72 -10.47
N ARG A 9 -40.45 1.85 -10.41
CA ARG A 9 -41.72 2.04 -11.14
C ARG A 9 -41.43 2.36 -12.60
N PRO A 10 -41.83 1.51 -13.57
CA PRO A 10 -41.77 1.87 -14.97
C PRO A 10 -42.83 2.96 -15.25
N THR A 11 -42.55 3.82 -16.23
CA THR A 11 -43.43 4.93 -16.64
C THR A 11 -44.72 4.47 -17.32
N ASP A 12 -44.83 3.18 -17.69
CA ASP A 12 -46.03 2.60 -18.29
C ASP A 12 -46.22 1.12 -17.81
N PRO A 13 -47.27 0.82 -17.03
CA PRO A 13 -47.50 -0.52 -16.45
C PRO A 13 -47.93 -1.58 -17.47
N THR A 14 -48.18 -1.21 -18.74
CA THR A 14 -48.59 -2.14 -19.80
C THR A 14 -47.43 -2.82 -20.54
N ARG A 15 -46.18 -2.42 -20.27
CA ARG A 15 -44.96 -2.91 -20.96
C ARG A 15 -44.03 -3.81 -20.13
N VAL A 16 -44.51 -4.34 -19.00
CA VAL A 16 -43.70 -5.24 -18.16
C VAL A 16 -43.79 -6.67 -18.71
N ALA A 17 -42.64 -7.28 -19.04
CA ALA A 17 -42.58 -8.67 -19.48
C ALA A 17 -43.18 -9.62 -18.41
N PRO A 18 -43.87 -10.70 -18.80
CA PRO A 18 -44.58 -11.58 -17.86
C PRO A 18 -43.69 -12.13 -16.73
N GLU A 19 -42.40 -12.31 -17.01
CA GLU A 19 -41.37 -12.81 -16.09
C GLU A 19 -40.98 -11.77 -15.01
N GLN A 20 -41.18 -10.48 -15.28
CA GLN A 20 -40.81 -9.37 -14.36
C GLN A 20 -41.99 -8.90 -13.49
N LYS A 21 -43.19 -9.44 -13.74
CA LYS A 21 -44.43 -9.05 -13.05
C LYS A 21 -44.38 -9.36 -11.54
N GLY A 22 -43.81 -10.50 -11.16
CA GLY A 22 -43.67 -10.90 -9.75
C GLY A 22 -42.74 -9.97 -8.94
N LEU A 23 -41.63 -9.53 -9.53
CA LEU A 23 -40.73 -8.54 -8.90
C LEU A 23 -41.38 -7.16 -8.79
N TYR A 24 -42.19 -6.78 -9.77
CA TYR A 24 -42.93 -5.53 -9.75
C TYR A 24 -44.00 -5.51 -8.65
N ASP A 25 -44.79 -6.58 -8.53
CA ASP A 25 -45.81 -6.74 -7.49
C ASP A 25 -45.17 -6.72 -6.09
N LEU A 26 -43.98 -7.32 -5.96
CA LEU A 26 -43.23 -7.34 -4.71
C LEU A 26 -42.63 -5.96 -4.37
N ALA A 27 -42.13 -5.22 -5.36
CA ALA A 27 -41.66 -3.85 -5.19
C ALA A 27 -42.79 -2.88 -4.80
N LEU A 28 -44.00 -3.09 -5.33
CA LEU A 28 -45.22 -2.38 -4.93
C LEU A 28 -45.61 -2.71 -3.49
N LYS A 29 -45.57 -3.98 -3.09
CA LYS A 29 -45.87 -4.42 -1.72
C LYS A 29 -44.88 -3.84 -0.70
N CYS A 30 -43.59 -3.80 -1.04
CA CYS A 30 -42.56 -3.12 -0.24
C CYS A 30 -42.81 -1.60 -0.14
N HIS A 31 -43.35 -0.96 -1.19
CA HIS A 31 -43.75 0.46 -1.13
C HIS A 31 -44.90 0.68 -0.15
N GLU A 32 -45.94 -0.14 -0.24
CA GLU A 32 -47.13 -0.07 0.59
C GLU A 32 -46.79 -0.28 2.08
N LEU A 33 -46.00 -1.31 2.39
CA LEU A 33 -45.49 -1.56 3.75
C LEU A 33 -44.66 -0.37 4.27
N SER A 34 -43.82 0.23 3.43
CA SER A 34 -43.05 1.42 3.82
C SER A 34 -43.93 2.64 4.12
N GLN A 35 -45.06 2.80 3.42
CA GLN A 35 -46.04 3.86 3.71
C GLN A 35 -46.79 3.59 5.02
N GLN A 36 -47.19 2.34 5.28
CA GLN A 36 -47.85 1.97 6.53
C GLN A 36 -46.94 2.22 7.76
N ILE A 37 -45.64 1.93 7.64
CA ILE A 37 -44.65 2.24 8.68
C ILE A 37 -44.53 3.76 8.89
N LEU A 38 -44.47 4.55 7.81
CA LEU A 38 -44.39 6.01 7.90
C LEU A 38 -45.66 6.64 8.51
N GLU A 39 -46.85 6.10 8.21
CA GLU A 39 -48.10 6.54 8.83
C GLU A 39 -48.16 6.20 10.32
N LEU A 40 -47.69 5.02 10.72
CA LEU A 40 -47.60 4.64 12.13
C LEU A 40 -46.60 5.52 12.88
N LEU A 41 -45.43 5.80 12.30
CA LEU A 41 -44.45 6.75 12.85
C LEU A 41 -45.01 8.18 12.93
N GLY A 42 -45.82 8.59 11.95
CA GLY A 42 -46.53 9.86 11.96
C GLY A 42 -47.57 9.98 13.09
N LYS A 43 -48.27 8.88 13.40
CA LYS A 43 -49.23 8.78 14.53
C LYS A 43 -48.56 8.74 15.91
N ILE A 44 -47.28 8.39 15.96
CA ILE A 44 -46.46 8.33 17.19
C ILE A 44 -45.74 9.67 17.46
N LYS A 45 -45.64 10.56 16.46
CA LYS A 45 -44.93 11.84 16.59
C LYS A 45 -45.66 12.81 17.57
N PRO A 46 -44.98 13.34 18.60
CA PRO A 46 -45.63 14.26 19.55
C PRO A 46 -45.89 15.63 18.93
N LYS A 47 -47.05 16.24 19.24
CA LYS A 47 -47.29 17.67 18.97
C LYS A 47 -46.55 18.52 20.03
N PRO A 48 -45.93 19.64 19.63
CA PRO A 48 -44.99 20.38 20.48
C PRO A 48 -45.74 21.34 21.42
N GLN A 49 -46.53 20.82 22.37
CA GLN A 49 -47.04 21.62 23.50
C GLN A 49 -47.52 20.73 24.67
N SER A 50 -46.82 20.86 25.80
CA SER A 50 -47.04 20.29 27.16
C SER A 50 -46.36 18.95 27.53
N SER A 51 -45.72 18.95 28.72
CA SER A 51 -44.98 17.83 29.33
C SER A 51 -45.81 16.56 29.60
N PHE A 52 -47.14 16.63 29.58
CA PHE A 52 -48.01 15.46 29.75
C PHE A 52 -48.20 14.65 28.45
N SER A 53 -47.69 15.14 27.32
CA SER A 53 -47.77 14.47 26.00
C SER A 53 -46.67 13.42 25.75
N VAL A 54 -45.56 13.47 26.49
CA VAL A 54 -44.39 12.58 26.33
C VAL A 54 -44.65 11.18 26.92
N TYR A 55 -45.28 11.09 28.08
CA TYR A 55 -45.67 9.81 28.69
C TYR A 55 -46.75 9.10 27.86
N ARG A 56 -47.67 9.85 27.25
CA ARG A 56 -48.75 9.29 26.41
C ARG A 56 -48.27 8.82 25.04
N SER A 57 -47.20 9.42 24.50
CA SER A 57 -46.55 8.99 23.25
C SER A 57 -45.66 7.77 23.48
N ALA A 58 -44.95 7.68 24.61
CA ALA A 58 -44.21 6.48 25.02
C ALA A 58 -45.14 5.27 25.24
N PHE A 59 -46.29 5.45 25.91
CA PHE A 59 -47.28 4.37 26.10
C PHE A 59 -47.94 3.92 24.77
N ARG A 60 -48.16 4.84 23.83
CA ARG A 60 -48.67 4.51 22.48
C ARG A 60 -47.63 3.82 21.60
N ALA A 61 -46.35 4.17 21.73
CA ALA A 61 -45.25 3.48 21.07
C ALA A 61 -45.11 2.04 21.60
N TRP A 62 -45.21 1.86 22.92
CA TRP A 62 -45.17 0.54 23.56
C TRP A 62 -46.37 -0.34 23.18
N SER A 63 -47.58 0.23 23.13
CA SER A 63 -48.79 -0.49 22.68
C SER A 63 -48.76 -0.89 21.19
N LYS A 64 -47.90 -0.28 20.38
CA LYS A 64 -47.77 -0.57 18.93
C LYS A 64 -46.46 -1.27 18.57
N GLU A 65 -45.65 -1.65 19.55
CA GLU A 65 -44.35 -2.30 19.34
C GLU A 65 -44.50 -3.64 18.61
N SER A 66 -45.57 -4.38 18.87
CA SER A 66 -45.87 -5.64 18.17
C SER A 66 -46.27 -5.41 16.70
N GLU A 67 -47.05 -4.38 16.39
CA GLU A 67 -47.39 -3.99 15.01
C GLU A 67 -46.15 -3.52 14.23
N ILE A 68 -45.25 -2.78 14.89
CA ILE A 68 -44.00 -2.33 14.26
C ILE A 68 -43.08 -3.53 13.98
N LYS A 69 -42.92 -4.45 14.94
CA LYS A 69 -42.12 -5.67 14.75
C LYS A 69 -42.71 -6.59 13.68
N ASP A 70 -44.04 -6.71 13.58
CA ASP A 70 -44.69 -7.47 12.52
C ASP A 70 -44.45 -6.84 11.14
N LEU A 71 -44.57 -5.51 11.03
CA LEU A 71 -44.31 -4.79 9.79
C LEU A 71 -42.83 -4.83 9.39
N GLU A 72 -41.90 -4.74 10.35
CA GLU A 72 -40.46 -4.92 10.10
C GLU A 72 -40.16 -6.34 9.59
N LYS A 73 -40.76 -7.36 10.20
CA LYS A 73 -40.62 -8.75 9.75
C LYS A 73 -41.13 -8.93 8.31
N ARG A 74 -42.33 -8.42 8.01
CA ARG A 74 -42.91 -8.46 6.66
C ARG A 74 -42.09 -7.68 5.63
N LEU A 75 -41.43 -6.59 6.05
CA LEU A 75 -40.54 -5.82 5.21
C LEU A 75 -39.23 -6.57 4.93
N ASP A 76 -38.69 -7.28 5.93
CA ASP A 76 -37.50 -8.11 5.78
C ASP A 76 -37.77 -9.34 4.90
N ASP A 77 -38.97 -9.93 5.01
CA ASP A 77 -39.46 -10.99 4.11
C ASP A 77 -39.56 -10.47 2.66
N CYS A 78 -40.12 -9.27 2.46
CA CYS A 78 -40.22 -8.62 1.14
C CYS A 78 -38.83 -8.31 0.56
N ARG A 79 -37.88 -7.83 1.39
CA ARG A 79 -36.48 -7.59 0.99
C ARG A 79 -35.79 -8.88 0.56
N SER A 80 -36.01 -9.97 1.30
CA SER A 80 -35.43 -11.28 1.02
C SER A 80 -35.96 -11.86 -0.29
N GLN A 81 -37.27 -11.72 -0.54
CA GLN A 81 -37.90 -12.14 -1.79
C GLN A 81 -37.44 -11.29 -3.00
N LEU A 82 -37.20 -9.99 -2.82
CA LEU A 82 -36.65 -9.12 -3.88
C LEU A 82 -35.20 -9.48 -4.20
N ALA A 83 -34.38 -9.78 -3.20
CA ALA A 83 -33.02 -10.24 -3.40
C ALA A 83 -32.99 -11.55 -4.19
N LEU A 84 -33.87 -12.50 -3.86
CA LEU A 84 -34.03 -13.76 -4.59
C LEU A 84 -34.48 -13.55 -6.05
N GLY A 85 -35.46 -12.68 -6.29
CA GLY A 85 -35.91 -12.37 -7.66
C GLY A 85 -34.84 -11.68 -8.52
N LEU A 86 -34.03 -10.80 -7.91
CA LEU A 86 -32.90 -10.17 -8.61
C LEU A 86 -31.79 -11.17 -8.94
N VAL A 87 -31.61 -12.18 -8.10
CA VAL A 87 -30.68 -13.29 -8.34
C VAL A 87 -31.17 -14.17 -9.48
N ASP A 88 -32.47 -14.48 -9.54
CA ASP A 88 -33.06 -15.25 -10.63
C ASP A 88 -32.91 -14.52 -11.98
N LEU A 89 -33.18 -13.21 -12.03
CA LEU A 89 -32.94 -12.36 -13.21
C LEU A 89 -31.45 -12.27 -13.60
N SER A 90 -30.55 -12.17 -12.61
CA SER A 90 -29.10 -12.16 -12.82
C SER A 90 -28.61 -13.50 -13.38
N ASN A 91 -29.18 -14.61 -12.89
CA ASN A 91 -28.89 -15.96 -13.36
C ASN A 91 -29.41 -16.22 -14.78
N GLN A 92 -30.57 -15.67 -15.15
CA GLN A 92 -31.06 -15.73 -16.53
C GLN A 92 -30.11 -15.01 -17.51
N ASN A 93 -29.52 -13.87 -17.12
CA ASN A 93 -28.49 -13.19 -17.93
C ASN A 93 -27.15 -13.97 -17.97
N ASN A 94 -26.83 -14.74 -16.92
CA ASN A 94 -25.64 -15.59 -16.87
C ASN A 94 -25.80 -16.92 -17.62
N ALA A 95 -27.01 -17.30 -18.06
CA ALA A 95 -27.25 -18.52 -18.83
C ALA A 95 -26.41 -18.58 -20.12
N VAL A 96 -26.14 -17.42 -20.75
CA VAL A 96 -25.28 -17.27 -21.92
C VAL A 96 -23.80 -17.57 -21.61
N TYR A 97 -23.36 -17.28 -20.39
CA TYR A 97 -22.01 -17.63 -19.91
C TYR A 97 -21.91 -19.11 -19.50
N CYS A 98 -22.98 -19.67 -18.93
CA CYS A 98 -23.09 -21.08 -18.64
C CYS A 98 -23.10 -21.92 -19.93
N GLU A 99 -23.74 -21.48 -21.02
CA GLU A 99 -23.64 -22.15 -22.33
C GLU A 99 -22.21 -22.15 -22.89
N LYS A 100 -21.44 -21.09 -22.62
CA LYS A 100 -20.03 -20.97 -23.02
C LYS A 100 -19.09 -21.83 -22.16
N LEU A 101 -19.46 -22.08 -20.90
CA LEU A 101 -18.78 -23.03 -20.02
C LEU A 101 -19.20 -24.49 -20.32
N LEU A 102 -20.45 -24.71 -20.76
CA LEU A 102 -20.98 -26.00 -21.22
C LEU A 102 -20.30 -26.48 -22.50
N SER A 103 -19.90 -25.57 -23.41
CA SER A 103 -19.10 -25.94 -24.59
C SER A 103 -17.66 -26.30 -24.24
N ILE A 104 -17.12 -25.77 -23.14
CA ILE A 104 -15.77 -26.10 -22.63
C ILE A 104 -15.79 -27.41 -21.82
N ALA A 105 -16.91 -27.75 -21.18
CA ALA A 105 -17.07 -28.93 -20.32
C ALA A 105 -17.43 -30.24 -21.05
N GLN A 106 -17.35 -30.28 -22.39
CA GLN A 106 -17.71 -31.44 -23.23
C GLN A 106 -16.92 -32.74 -22.97
N ASN A 107 -15.94 -32.74 -22.06
CA ASN A 107 -15.10 -33.91 -21.77
C ASN A 107 -15.61 -34.84 -20.66
N ASP A 108 -16.61 -34.44 -19.87
CA ASP A 108 -17.14 -35.28 -18.77
C ASP A 108 -18.67 -35.43 -18.86
N VAL A 109 -19.11 -36.31 -19.77
CA VAL A 109 -20.50 -36.57 -20.13
C VAL A 109 -21.37 -36.95 -18.92
N SER A 110 -20.83 -37.72 -17.97
CA SER A 110 -21.60 -38.25 -16.83
C SER A 110 -22.03 -37.17 -15.83
N ARG A 111 -21.24 -36.11 -15.66
CA ARG A 111 -21.56 -35.00 -14.73
C ARG A 111 -22.62 -34.04 -15.29
N LEU A 112 -22.74 -33.97 -16.61
CA LEU A 112 -23.70 -33.11 -17.30
C LEU A 112 -25.13 -33.64 -17.21
N GLU A 113 -25.31 -34.96 -17.23
CA GLU A 113 -26.63 -35.59 -17.11
C GLU A 113 -27.22 -35.40 -15.70
N GLU A 114 -26.42 -35.53 -14.65
CA GLU A 114 -26.82 -35.23 -13.26
C GLU A 114 -27.23 -33.76 -13.12
N LEU A 115 -26.41 -32.83 -13.60
CA LEU A 115 -26.70 -31.39 -13.53
C LEU A 115 -27.97 -31.01 -14.32
N GLN A 116 -28.22 -31.62 -15.48
CA GLN A 116 -29.44 -31.38 -16.26
C GLN A 116 -30.71 -31.94 -15.58
N VAL A 117 -30.62 -33.09 -14.93
CA VAL A 117 -31.74 -33.68 -14.16
C VAL A 117 -32.07 -32.79 -12.95
N HIS A 118 -31.05 -32.25 -12.28
CA HIS A 118 -31.23 -31.37 -11.12
C HIS A 118 -31.84 -30.01 -11.51
N ILE A 119 -31.41 -29.41 -12.63
CA ILE A 119 -32.00 -28.16 -13.17
C ILE A 119 -33.46 -28.37 -13.61
N LYS A 120 -33.81 -29.51 -14.19
CA LYS A 120 -35.21 -29.86 -14.52
C LYS A 120 -36.08 -30.01 -13.28
N THR A 121 -35.50 -30.50 -12.18
CA THR A 121 -36.19 -30.65 -10.88
C THR A 121 -36.46 -29.27 -10.25
N LEU A 122 -35.49 -28.35 -10.31
CA LEU A 122 -35.65 -26.94 -9.90
C LEU A 122 -36.73 -26.20 -10.72
N LYS A 123 -36.86 -26.50 -12.01
CA LYS A 123 -37.92 -25.95 -12.88
C LYS A 123 -39.35 -26.42 -12.54
N LYS A 124 -39.49 -27.52 -11.79
CA LYS A 124 -40.80 -28.16 -11.53
C LYS A 124 -41.51 -27.73 -10.24
N GLY A 125 -40.97 -26.75 -9.51
CA GLY A 125 -41.72 -26.02 -8.50
C GLY A 125 -41.23 -26.26 -7.08
N VAL A 126 -40.49 -25.28 -6.58
CA VAL A 126 -40.53 -24.97 -5.14
C VAL A 126 -41.72 -24.05 -4.96
N GLY A 127 -42.83 -24.59 -4.45
CA GLY A 127 -43.99 -23.79 -4.06
C GLY A 127 -43.56 -22.77 -3.00
N VAL A 128 -43.76 -21.49 -3.32
CA VAL A 128 -43.34 -20.35 -2.50
C VAL A 128 -44.35 -20.15 -1.37
N GLU A 129 -44.34 -21.03 -0.38
CA GLU A 129 -44.96 -20.77 0.92
C GLU A 129 -44.00 -21.26 2.01
N GLN A 130 -43.30 -20.29 2.62
CA GLN A 130 -42.30 -20.46 3.68
C GLN A 130 -40.97 -21.11 3.25
N ILE A 131 -40.11 -20.31 2.61
CA ILE A 131 -38.68 -20.62 2.46
C ILE A 131 -38.01 -20.33 3.82
N GLY A 132 -38.08 -21.30 4.75
CA GLY A 132 -37.32 -21.30 6.00
C GLY A 132 -35.85 -21.62 5.77
N ALA A 133 -35.02 -21.59 6.83
CA ALA A 133 -33.60 -21.95 6.78
C ALA A 133 -33.34 -23.30 6.10
N GLU A 134 -34.28 -24.25 6.20
CA GLU A 134 -34.25 -25.55 5.53
C GLU A 134 -34.31 -25.48 3.99
N ALA A 135 -34.99 -24.50 3.40
CA ALA A 135 -35.07 -24.35 1.94
C ALA A 135 -33.77 -23.75 1.37
N CYS A 136 -33.07 -22.91 2.16
CA CYS A 136 -31.70 -22.50 1.85
C CYS A 136 -30.73 -23.69 1.96
N ASP A 137 -30.88 -24.55 2.96
CA ASP A 137 -30.08 -25.78 3.07
C ASP A 137 -30.40 -26.82 1.98
N GLN A 138 -31.65 -26.90 1.54
CA GLN A 138 -32.04 -27.69 0.37
C GLN A 138 -31.46 -27.11 -0.93
N LEU A 139 -31.48 -25.77 -1.11
CA LEU A 139 -30.81 -25.11 -2.24
C LEU A 139 -29.29 -25.30 -2.20
N ARG A 140 -28.65 -25.29 -1.02
CA ARG A 140 -27.22 -25.61 -0.83
C ARG A 140 -26.89 -27.04 -1.25
N ARG A 141 -27.73 -28.01 -0.86
CA ARG A 141 -27.62 -29.41 -1.29
C ARG A 141 -27.93 -29.60 -2.78
N LEU A 142 -28.92 -28.88 -3.33
CA LEU A 142 -29.36 -28.97 -4.72
C LEU A 142 -28.41 -28.31 -5.72
N LEU A 143 -27.70 -27.24 -5.32
CA LEU A 143 -26.71 -26.54 -6.15
C LEU A 143 -25.33 -27.22 -6.14
N GLY A 144 -25.15 -28.31 -5.39
CA GLY A 144 -23.88 -29.05 -5.35
C GLY A 144 -22.68 -28.22 -4.86
N LEU A 145 -22.92 -27.08 -4.20
CA LEU A 145 -21.86 -26.27 -3.61
C LEU A 145 -21.37 -27.01 -2.37
N GLN A 146 -20.27 -27.76 -2.52
CA GLN A 146 -19.55 -28.39 -1.41
C GLN A 146 -19.31 -27.37 -0.29
N GLU A 147 -19.35 -27.80 0.98
CA GLU A 147 -19.13 -26.91 2.15
C GLU A 147 -17.85 -26.06 2.01
N ASP A 148 -16.83 -26.62 1.35
CA ASP A 148 -15.56 -25.96 1.04
C ASP A 148 -15.71 -24.73 0.14
N ALA A 149 -16.62 -24.76 -0.84
CA ALA A 149 -16.87 -23.64 -1.74
C ALA A 149 -17.54 -22.47 -1.01
N LEU A 150 -18.46 -22.76 -0.06
CA LEU A 150 -19.08 -21.75 0.77
C LEU A 150 -18.10 -21.16 1.79
N ALA A 151 -17.26 -22.00 2.40
CA ALA A 151 -16.18 -21.56 3.26
C ALA A 151 -15.25 -20.58 2.53
N ALA A 152 -14.83 -20.90 1.30
CA ALA A 152 -14.01 -20.02 0.47
C ALA A 152 -14.70 -18.67 0.19
N ILE A 153 -16.01 -18.65 -0.06
CA ILE A 153 -16.78 -17.41 -0.25
C ILE A 153 -16.78 -16.55 1.02
N TYR A 154 -16.99 -17.16 2.19
CA TYR A 154 -17.00 -16.44 3.46
C TYR A 154 -15.61 -15.87 3.79
N GLN A 155 -14.56 -16.66 3.60
CA GLN A 155 -13.16 -16.24 3.75
C GLN A 155 -12.88 -15.01 2.89
N GLN A 156 -13.17 -15.07 1.60
CA GLN A 156 -12.97 -13.96 0.66
C GLN A 156 -13.75 -12.70 1.07
N ARG A 157 -14.98 -12.86 1.55
CA ARG A 157 -15.79 -11.71 2.02
C ARG A 157 -15.19 -11.05 3.25
N ILE A 158 -14.69 -11.84 4.20
CA ILE A 158 -14.04 -11.34 5.41
C ILE A 158 -12.73 -10.64 5.04
N LEU A 159 -11.87 -11.28 4.25
CA LEU A 159 -10.61 -10.70 3.77
C LEU A 159 -10.84 -9.36 3.07
N LYS A 160 -11.81 -9.28 2.17
CA LYS A 160 -12.20 -8.03 1.49
C LYS A 160 -12.67 -6.93 2.45
N SER A 161 -13.20 -7.31 3.61
CA SER A 161 -13.68 -6.37 4.63
C SER A 161 -12.54 -5.86 5.52
N ILE A 162 -11.46 -6.65 5.69
CA ILE A 162 -10.22 -6.22 6.37
C ILE A 162 -9.39 -5.33 5.42
N ARG A 163 -9.34 -5.68 4.14
CA ARG A 163 -8.55 -5.00 3.10
C ARG A 163 -8.97 -3.55 2.85
N PHE A 164 -7.97 -2.71 2.66
CA PHE A 164 -8.07 -1.37 2.10
C PHE A 164 -7.15 -1.23 0.87
N ASP A 165 -7.50 -0.35 -0.06
CA ASP A 165 -6.96 -0.41 -1.44
C ASP A 165 -5.47 -0.05 -1.52
N SER A 166 -5.01 0.85 -0.65
CA SER A 166 -3.63 1.36 -0.62
C SER A 166 -2.68 0.53 0.27
N MET A 167 -3.09 -0.64 0.76
CA MET A 167 -2.37 -1.44 1.77
C MET A 167 -0.89 -1.70 1.46
N HIS A 168 -0.56 -2.10 0.23
CA HIS A 168 0.81 -2.41 -0.18
C HIS A 168 1.42 -1.37 -1.13
N GLU A 169 0.66 -0.32 -1.47
CA GLU A 169 1.05 0.67 -2.47
C GLU A 169 2.39 1.34 -2.14
N ARG A 170 2.68 1.57 -0.85
CA ARG A 170 3.94 2.19 -0.45
C ARG A 170 5.13 1.29 -0.73
N ASP A 171 5.02 0.00 -0.43
CA ASP A 171 6.06 -1.01 -0.66
C ASP A 171 6.32 -1.20 -2.16
N ASP A 172 5.26 -1.24 -2.97
CA ASP A 172 5.35 -1.29 -4.44
C ASP A 172 6.15 -0.11 -5.00
N ARG A 173 6.00 1.08 -4.40
CA ARG A 173 6.72 2.31 -4.77
C ARG A 173 8.18 2.35 -4.30
N VAL A 174 8.63 1.44 -3.44
CA VAL A 174 10.04 1.37 -3.02
C VAL A 174 10.83 0.62 -4.08
N HIS A 175 11.85 1.26 -4.64
CA HIS A 175 12.80 0.61 -5.54
C HIS A 175 13.75 -0.29 -4.78
N LEU A 176 14.18 -1.38 -5.42
CA LEU A 176 15.32 -2.15 -4.96
C LEU A 176 16.59 -1.27 -4.98
N PRO A 177 17.57 -1.56 -4.11
CA PRO A 177 18.85 -0.85 -4.14
C PRO A 177 19.53 -0.99 -5.51
N HIS A 178 20.36 -0.01 -5.85
CA HIS A 178 21.30 -0.13 -6.98
C HIS A 178 22.20 -1.36 -6.78
N GLU A 179 22.67 -1.97 -7.87
CA GLU A 179 23.52 -3.18 -7.83
C GLU A 179 24.63 -3.03 -6.77
N SER A 180 24.81 -4.08 -5.97
CA SER A 180 25.76 -4.21 -4.85
C SER A 180 25.53 -3.33 -3.61
N THR A 181 24.59 -2.38 -3.64
CA THR A 181 24.30 -1.52 -2.48
C THR A 181 23.68 -2.30 -1.32
N PHE A 182 24.27 -2.18 -0.13
CA PHE A 182 23.91 -2.91 1.11
C PHE A 182 24.22 -4.41 1.15
N ASN A 183 24.80 -4.99 0.08
CA ASN A 183 25.12 -6.42 0.04
C ASN A 183 26.06 -6.85 1.17
N TRP A 184 26.96 -5.95 1.61
CA TRP A 184 27.86 -6.15 2.75
C TRP A 184 27.17 -6.56 4.06
N LEU A 185 25.85 -6.37 4.19
CA LEU A 185 25.09 -6.79 5.36
C LEU A 185 24.77 -8.29 5.37
N LEU A 186 24.67 -8.93 4.19
CA LEU A 186 24.23 -10.31 4.02
C LEU A 186 25.23 -11.16 3.24
N GLU A 187 25.83 -10.67 2.16
CA GLU A 187 26.76 -11.43 1.31
C GLU A 187 28.17 -11.37 1.87
N ASP A 188 28.91 -12.48 1.87
CA ASP A 188 30.32 -12.44 2.25
C ASP A 188 31.06 -11.65 1.18
N ASP A 189 31.78 -10.57 1.57
CA ASP A 189 32.46 -9.66 0.64
C ASP A 189 33.39 -10.46 -0.28
N LYS A 190 32.93 -10.76 -1.48
CA LYS A 190 33.80 -11.19 -2.58
C LYS A 190 34.49 -9.93 -3.10
N THR A 191 35.54 -9.51 -2.41
CA THR A 191 36.70 -8.83 -3.01
C THR A 191 36.37 -7.74 -4.05
N THR A 192 35.69 -6.66 -3.65
CA THR A 192 35.65 -5.42 -4.47
C THR A 192 36.04 -4.18 -3.67
N ASP A 193 35.68 -4.09 -2.38
CA ASP A 193 36.04 -2.92 -1.56
C ASP A 193 37.54 -2.90 -1.14
N GLN A 194 38.25 -4.03 -1.22
CA GLN A 194 39.70 -4.11 -0.94
C GLN A 194 40.58 -3.87 -2.18
N GLU A 195 40.07 -4.08 -3.39
CA GLU A 195 40.90 -3.96 -4.61
C GLU A 195 41.19 -2.49 -5.00
N ASP A 196 40.37 -1.54 -4.55
CA ASP A 196 40.59 -0.11 -4.81
C ASP A 196 41.64 0.55 -3.90
N PHE A 197 42.19 -0.19 -2.93
CA PHE A 197 43.19 0.30 -1.98
C PHE A 197 44.42 -0.61 -2.01
N LEU A 198 45.20 -0.55 -3.10
CA LEU A 198 46.49 -1.24 -3.17
C LEU A 198 47.45 -0.70 -2.09
N THR A 199 47.82 -1.56 -1.15
CA THR A 199 48.95 -1.38 -0.24
C THR A 199 50.24 -1.66 -0.99
N ASN A 200 51.16 -0.69 -1.00
CA ASN A 200 52.54 -1.01 -1.43
C ASN A 200 53.23 -1.87 -0.35
N SER A 201 54.35 -2.49 -0.71
CA SER A 201 55.14 -3.40 0.16
C SER A 201 55.70 -2.75 1.44
N ALA A 202 55.41 -1.47 1.68
CA ALA A 202 55.74 -0.72 2.90
C ALA A 202 54.49 -0.33 3.74
N GLY A 203 53.29 -0.81 3.41
CA GLY A 203 52.06 -0.50 4.15
C GLY A 203 51.49 0.91 3.94
N GLN A 204 51.96 1.63 2.92
CA GLN A 204 51.39 2.92 2.49
C GLN A 204 50.34 2.72 1.39
N LEU A 205 49.22 3.43 1.51
CA LEU A 205 48.21 3.58 0.47
C LEU A 205 48.66 4.76 -0.43
N THR A 206 48.91 4.49 -1.71
CA THR A 206 49.28 5.53 -2.68
C THR A 206 48.40 5.44 -3.92
N ILE A 207 47.64 6.50 -4.22
CA ILE A 207 46.98 6.70 -5.52
C ILE A 207 48.05 7.24 -6.48
N THR A 208 48.43 6.47 -7.49
CA THR A 208 49.39 6.92 -8.52
C THR A 208 48.60 7.57 -9.67
N ILE A 209 48.50 8.89 -9.67
CA ILE A 209 47.93 9.65 -10.80
C ILE A 209 49.05 9.98 -11.79
N SER A 210 48.93 9.49 -13.03
CA SER A 210 49.83 9.81 -14.14
C SER A 210 49.79 11.30 -14.48
N LYS A 211 50.97 11.90 -14.68
CA LYS A 211 51.21 13.34 -14.87
C LYS A 211 50.45 13.94 -16.07
N GLY A 212 49.30 14.57 -15.84
CA GLY A 212 48.65 15.53 -16.75
C GLY A 212 48.95 17.01 -16.38
N PRO A 213 48.70 17.98 -17.28
CA PRO A 213 49.16 19.37 -17.12
C PRO A 213 48.31 20.26 -16.20
N TYR A 214 47.23 19.76 -15.58
CA TYR A 214 46.32 20.57 -14.76
C TYR A 214 46.39 20.16 -13.28
N LYS A 215 46.69 21.13 -12.39
CA LYS A 215 46.74 20.91 -10.93
C LYS A 215 45.34 21.05 -10.32
N LEU A 216 44.58 19.96 -10.26
CA LEU A 216 43.47 19.85 -9.32
C LEU A 216 43.99 20.02 -7.87
N PRO A 217 43.18 20.49 -6.89
CA PRO A 217 43.60 20.55 -5.50
C PRO A 217 44.03 19.16 -5.02
N ARG A 218 45.34 18.97 -4.84
CA ARG A 218 45.90 17.77 -4.21
C ARG A 218 45.51 17.79 -2.75
N ALA A 219 44.41 17.16 -2.39
CA ALA A 219 44.21 16.71 -1.04
C ALA A 219 44.86 15.31 -0.92
N PRO A 220 46.08 15.17 -0.40
CA PRO A 220 46.49 13.86 0.10
C PRO A 220 45.41 13.40 1.07
N LEU A 221 44.99 12.13 0.99
CA LEU A 221 44.14 11.53 2.02
C LEU A 221 44.89 11.73 3.34
N SER A 222 44.41 12.67 4.17
CA SER A 222 45.07 12.97 5.44
C SER A 222 45.02 11.71 6.31
N ALA A 223 45.99 11.53 7.21
CA ALA A 223 45.98 10.38 8.14
C ALA A 223 44.63 10.23 8.87
N LYS A 224 43.98 11.36 9.17
CA LYS A 224 42.62 11.44 9.73
C LYS A 224 41.57 10.74 8.87
N HIS A 225 41.65 10.87 7.55
CA HIS A 225 40.69 10.25 6.65
C HIS A 225 40.90 8.74 6.52
N LYS A 226 42.15 8.27 6.59
CA LYS A 226 42.43 6.83 6.61
C LYS A 226 41.77 6.17 7.83
N THR A 227 41.90 6.79 9.00
CA THR A 227 41.24 6.33 10.23
C THR A 227 39.71 6.34 10.12
N GLU A 228 39.11 7.39 9.55
CA GLU A 228 37.65 7.46 9.34
C GLU A 228 37.12 6.32 8.45
N VAL A 229 37.83 5.96 7.37
CA VAL A 229 37.41 4.87 6.47
C VAL A 229 37.55 3.51 7.16
N GLU A 230 38.62 3.30 7.91
CA GLU A 230 38.83 2.10 8.73
C GLU A 230 37.74 1.95 9.80
N ASP A 231 37.36 3.05 10.46
CA ASP A 231 36.28 3.09 11.45
C ASP A 231 34.93 2.71 10.81
N ILE A 232 34.61 3.24 9.62
CA ILE A 232 33.37 2.89 8.90
C ILE A 232 33.34 1.40 8.54
N ALA A 233 34.45 0.84 8.06
CA ALA A 233 34.55 -0.59 7.74
C ALA A 233 34.37 -1.46 8.98
N ALA A 234 34.97 -1.09 10.11
CA ALA A 234 34.79 -1.77 11.39
C ALA A 234 33.32 -1.68 11.88
N MET A 235 32.67 -0.51 11.72
CA MET A 235 31.26 -0.33 12.04
C MET A 235 30.34 -1.19 11.15
N LYS A 236 30.62 -1.29 9.84
CA LYS A 236 29.90 -2.18 8.92
C LYS A 236 29.97 -3.63 9.41
N LEU A 237 31.17 -4.13 9.69
CA LEU A 237 31.35 -5.50 10.17
C LEU A 237 30.62 -5.76 11.49
N LYS A 238 30.69 -4.82 12.44
CA LYS A 238 29.95 -4.90 13.70
C LYS A 238 28.44 -4.94 13.48
N SER A 239 27.91 -4.11 12.59
CA SER A 239 26.50 -4.07 12.24
C SER A 239 26.02 -5.34 11.53
N ARG A 240 26.83 -5.90 10.62
CA ARG A 240 26.61 -7.22 10.02
C ARG A 240 26.49 -8.30 11.08
N THR A 241 27.45 -8.38 12.00
CA THR A 241 27.44 -9.38 13.08
C THR A 241 26.19 -9.24 13.95
N LYS A 242 25.78 -8.02 14.31
CA LYS A 242 24.54 -7.77 15.06
C LYS A 242 23.31 -8.30 14.33
N TYR A 243 23.20 -8.02 13.02
CA TYR A 243 22.04 -8.45 12.23
C TYR A 243 21.99 -9.97 12.05
N LEU A 244 23.12 -10.59 11.69
CA LEU A 244 23.20 -12.05 11.54
C LEU A 244 22.97 -12.78 12.87
N HIS A 245 23.48 -12.24 13.98
CA HIS A 245 23.20 -12.77 15.31
C HIS A 245 21.71 -12.66 15.66
N TRP A 246 21.07 -11.54 15.36
CA TRP A 246 19.63 -11.38 15.55
C TRP A 246 18.82 -12.34 14.66
N LEU A 247 19.22 -12.62 13.42
CA LEU A 247 18.53 -13.61 12.59
C LEU A 247 18.52 -15.00 13.24
N SER A 248 19.63 -15.37 13.88
CA SER A 248 19.78 -16.66 14.59
C SER A 248 19.21 -16.68 16.01
N SER A 249 18.85 -15.54 16.60
CA SER A 249 18.30 -15.48 17.96
C SER A 249 16.88 -16.07 18.02
N PRO A 250 16.35 -16.45 19.20
CA PRO A 250 14.97 -16.97 19.29
C PRO A 250 13.90 -15.88 19.07
N GLU A 251 14.13 -14.64 19.52
CA GLU A 251 13.18 -13.54 19.40
C GLU A 251 13.89 -12.18 19.41
N GLY A 252 13.13 -11.12 19.12
CA GLY A 252 13.58 -9.73 19.31
C GLY A 252 13.21 -8.81 18.15
N ILE A 253 13.46 -7.52 18.40
CA ILE A 253 13.25 -6.43 17.45
C ILE A 253 14.62 -5.94 16.96
N PHE A 254 14.87 -6.02 15.66
CA PHE A 254 16.01 -5.38 15.03
C PHE A 254 15.63 -3.99 14.52
N HIS A 255 16.28 -2.95 15.03
CA HIS A 255 15.97 -1.56 14.70
C HIS A 255 16.95 -0.99 13.67
N ILE A 256 16.43 -0.54 12.54
CA ILE A 256 17.17 0.20 11.51
C ILE A 256 16.84 1.69 11.65
N SER A 257 17.79 2.47 12.14
CA SER A 257 17.62 3.91 12.32
C SER A 257 18.43 4.70 11.30
N GLY A 258 18.05 5.96 11.06
CA GLY A 258 18.88 6.87 10.29
C GLY A 258 18.17 8.08 9.71
N LYS A 259 18.97 8.93 9.08
CA LYS A 259 18.53 10.20 8.48
C LYS A 259 17.48 10.02 7.38
N LEU A 260 16.77 11.11 7.10
CA LEU A 260 15.87 11.18 5.95
C LEU A 260 16.67 10.95 4.66
N GLY A 261 16.13 10.14 3.74
CA GLY A 261 16.79 9.86 2.46
C GLY A 261 18.04 8.96 2.54
N SER A 262 18.33 8.33 3.68
CA SER A 262 19.49 7.43 3.84
C SER A 262 19.32 6.02 3.25
N GLY A 263 18.17 5.72 2.62
CA GLY A 263 17.90 4.39 2.03
C GLY A 263 17.25 3.35 2.95
N LYS A 264 16.65 3.73 4.09
CA LYS A 264 16.05 2.76 5.05
C LYS A 264 14.99 1.85 4.42
N SER A 265 14.02 2.41 3.70
CA SER A 265 12.97 1.61 3.05
C SER A 265 13.53 0.68 1.97
N THR A 266 14.54 1.17 1.23
CA THR A 266 15.26 0.40 0.22
C THR A 266 15.99 -0.78 0.86
N LEU A 267 16.68 -0.56 1.99
CA LEU A 267 17.27 -1.63 2.78
C LEU A 267 16.21 -2.59 3.31
N MET A 268 15.08 -2.09 3.83
CA MET A 268 13.99 -2.94 4.33
C MET A 268 13.50 -3.90 3.24
N LYS A 269 13.29 -3.38 2.01
CA LYS A 269 12.87 -4.15 0.85
C LYS A 269 13.90 -5.20 0.44
N LEU A 270 15.18 -4.83 0.42
CA LEU A 270 16.25 -5.80 0.21
C LEU A 270 16.19 -6.91 1.26
N LEU A 271 16.11 -6.57 2.54
CA LEU A 271 16.20 -7.54 3.63
C LEU A 271 15.11 -8.62 3.57
N TYR A 272 13.84 -8.24 3.38
CA TYR A 272 12.76 -9.23 3.35
C TYR A 272 12.70 -10.01 2.03
N THR A 273 13.25 -9.49 0.93
CA THR A 273 13.31 -10.23 -0.34
C THR A 273 14.55 -11.10 -0.46
N HIS A 274 15.59 -10.84 0.34
CA HIS A 274 16.89 -11.46 0.16
C HIS A 274 16.89 -12.97 0.52
N PRO A 275 17.40 -13.86 -0.35
CA PRO A 275 17.40 -15.31 -0.12
C PRO A 275 18.08 -15.74 1.19
N LYS A 276 19.20 -15.11 1.56
CA LYS A 276 19.91 -15.41 2.82
C LYS A 276 19.07 -15.08 4.05
N THR A 277 18.30 -13.99 4.05
CA THR A 277 17.40 -13.64 5.15
C THR A 277 16.31 -14.70 5.26
N GLN A 278 15.67 -15.05 4.15
CA GLN A 278 14.63 -16.07 4.10
C GLN A 278 15.14 -17.42 4.59
N ALA A 279 16.32 -17.85 4.16
CA ALA A 279 16.93 -19.10 4.61
C ALA A 279 17.23 -19.11 6.11
N GLN A 280 17.68 -18.01 6.70
CA GLN A 280 17.95 -17.93 8.15
C GLN A 280 16.66 -17.88 8.96
N LEU A 281 15.64 -17.15 8.49
CA LEU A 281 14.33 -17.16 9.12
C LEU A 281 13.67 -18.56 9.05
N GLN A 282 13.84 -19.29 7.95
CA GLN A 282 13.34 -20.66 7.83
C GLN A 282 14.07 -21.62 8.78
N LYS A 283 15.39 -21.45 8.96
CA LYS A 283 16.15 -22.19 9.98
C LYS A 283 15.63 -21.86 11.38
N TRP A 284 15.40 -20.59 11.65
CA TRP A 284 14.79 -20.15 12.90
C TRP A 284 13.40 -20.78 13.07
N ALA A 285 12.59 -20.93 12.02
CA ALA A 285 11.27 -21.58 12.07
C ALA A 285 11.32 -23.07 12.40
N GLY A 286 12.44 -23.76 12.13
CA GLY A 286 12.70 -25.11 12.65
C GLY A 286 11.68 -26.19 12.23
N GLY A 287 10.97 -25.97 11.12
CA GLY A 287 9.92 -26.87 10.61
C GLY A 287 8.50 -26.31 10.71
N ASP A 288 8.30 -25.26 11.51
CA ASP A 288 7.04 -24.52 11.58
C ASP A 288 6.77 -23.74 10.30
N ASP A 289 5.50 -23.42 10.04
CA ASP A 289 5.11 -22.53 8.94
C ASP A 289 5.61 -21.11 9.25
N LEU A 290 6.36 -20.53 8.31
CA LEU A 290 6.90 -19.17 8.43
C LEU A 290 6.12 -18.22 7.52
N LEU A 291 5.58 -17.14 8.10
CA LEU A 291 5.08 -16.01 7.33
C LEU A 291 5.96 -14.78 7.54
N VAL A 292 6.40 -14.20 6.42
CA VAL A 292 7.13 -12.93 6.39
C VAL A 292 6.21 -11.84 5.87
N LEU A 293 5.89 -10.89 6.73
CA LEU A 293 4.94 -9.81 6.47
C LEU A 293 5.63 -8.47 6.37
N ARG A 294 5.06 -7.57 5.58
CA ARG A 294 5.58 -6.22 5.36
C ARG A 294 4.50 -5.16 5.55
N VAL A 295 4.83 -4.11 6.29
CA VAL A 295 3.99 -2.93 6.45
C VAL A 295 4.86 -1.69 6.33
N PHE A 296 4.47 -0.77 5.45
CA PHE A 296 5.20 0.46 5.21
C PHE A 296 4.31 1.63 5.55
N PHE A 297 4.59 2.30 6.67
CA PHE A 297 3.90 3.54 7.00
C PHE A 297 4.22 4.60 5.95
N TRP A 298 3.19 5.39 5.63
CA TRP A 298 3.34 6.46 4.66
C TRP A 298 2.50 7.67 5.03
N LYS A 299 3.16 8.72 5.51
CA LYS A 299 2.50 9.93 6.00
C LYS A 299 1.69 10.69 4.93
N PRO A 300 2.17 10.84 3.68
CA PRO A 300 1.35 11.32 2.55
C PRO A 300 0.32 10.31 2.02
N GLY A 301 0.30 9.08 2.55
CA GLY A 301 -0.63 8.04 2.14
C GLY A 301 -2.03 8.25 2.73
N SER A 302 -2.89 7.26 2.51
CA SER A 302 -4.24 7.25 3.11
C SER A 302 -4.19 7.21 4.64
N GLU A 303 -5.30 7.61 5.29
CA GLU A 303 -5.45 7.55 6.76
C GLU A 303 -5.11 6.18 7.36
N LEU A 304 -5.42 5.09 6.65
CA LEU A 304 -5.05 3.74 7.10
C LEU A 304 -3.54 3.47 6.95
N GLN A 305 -2.87 3.95 5.91
CA GLN A 305 -1.42 3.76 5.73
C GLN A 305 -0.55 4.47 6.76
N LYS A 306 -1.10 5.44 7.50
CA LYS A 306 -0.38 6.16 8.57
C LYS A 306 -0.92 5.86 9.96
N SER A 307 -1.88 4.95 10.15
CA SER A 307 -2.49 4.70 11.45
C SER A 307 -2.23 3.28 11.97
N LEU A 308 -2.37 3.11 13.29
CA LEU A 308 -2.31 1.79 13.93
C LEU A 308 -3.41 0.86 13.40
N ASP A 309 -4.60 1.36 13.11
CA ASP A 309 -5.69 0.54 12.55
C ASP A 309 -5.27 -0.08 11.22
N GLY A 310 -4.60 0.67 10.34
CA GLY A 310 -4.06 0.10 9.12
C GLY A 310 -2.91 -0.88 9.35
N LEU A 311 -2.06 -0.69 10.38
CA LEU A 311 -1.06 -1.69 10.78
C LEU A 311 -1.72 -3.03 11.15
N TYR A 312 -2.73 -3.00 12.05
CA TYR A 312 -3.47 -4.20 12.45
C TYR A 312 -4.14 -4.87 11.25
N ARG A 313 -4.85 -4.09 10.42
CA ARG A 313 -5.53 -4.61 9.22
C ARG A 313 -4.56 -5.24 8.23
N SER A 314 -3.41 -4.62 7.99
CA SER A 314 -2.43 -5.12 7.00
C SER A 314 -1.83 -6.43 7.46
N LEU A 315 -1.37 -6.50 8.73
CA LEU A 315 -0.81 -7.73 9.29
C LEU A 315 -1.85 -8.85 9.35
N LEU A 316 -3.06 -8.55 9.84
CA LEU A 316 -4.13 -9.54 9.95
C LEU A 316 -4.58 -10.04 8.57
N HIS A 317 -4.76 -9.14 7.60
CA HIS A 317 -5.13 -9.50 6.24
C HIS A 317 -4.12 -10.48 5.63
N ASP A 318 -2.83 -10.13 5.65
CA ASP A 318 -1.78 -10.95 5.04
C ASP A 318 -1.62 -12.31 5.73
N ILE A 319 -1.76 -12.39 7.06
CA ILE A 319 -1.76 -13.69 7.77
C ILE A 319 -2.94 -14.54 7.32
N LEU A 320 -4.14 -13.98 7.29
CA LEU A 320 -5.37 -14.71 6.98
C LEU A 320 -5.52 -15.04 5.48
N GLU A 321 -4.90 -14.27 4.59
CA GLU A 321 -4.80 -14.58 3.17
C GLU A 321 -3.88 -15.79 2.95
N ALA A 322 -2.76 -15.84 3.66
CA ALA A 322 -1.83 -16.97 3.60
C ALA A 322 -2.36 -18.23 4.32
N ARG A 323 -3.14 -18.04 5.39
CA ARG A 323 -3.74 -19.11 6.21
C ARG A 323 -5.25 -18.90 6.42
N PRO A 324 -6.08 -19.13 5.38
CA PRO A 324 -7.53 -18.92 5.45
C PRO A 324 -8.25 -19.82 6.46
N ASP A 325 -7.62 -20.94 6.84
CA ASP A 325 -8.09 -21.86 7.88
C ASP A 325 -8.24 -21.16 9.25
N LEU A 326 -7.43 -20.14 9.52
CA LEU A 326 -7.45 -19.42 10.80
C LEU A 326 -8.63 -18.46 10.93
N ILE A 327 -9.26 -18.03 9.82
CA ILE A 327 -10.31 -17.00 9.80
C ILE A 327 -11.47 -17.37 10.72
N GLN A 328 -11.96 -18.61 10.64
CA GLN A 328 -13.09 -19.06 11.46
C GLN A 328 -12.75 -19.08 12.96
N HIS A 329 -11.49 -19.33 13.31
CA HIS A 329 -11.02 -19.40 14.69
C HIS A 329 -10.81 -18.02 15.31
N VAL A 330 -10.18 -17.09 14.57
CA VAL A 330 -9.82 -15.76 15.09
C VAL A 330 -10.92 -14.71 14.88
N LEU A 331 -11.84 -14.96 13.95
CA LEU A 331 -12.96 -14.06 13.64
C LEU A 331 -14.30 -14.82 13.62
N PRO A 332 -14.67 -15.53 14.71
CA PRO A 332 -15.84 -16.41 14.72
C PRO A 332 -17.17 -15.66 14.50
N ASP A 333 -17.29 -14.45 15.02
CA ASP A 333 -18.52 -13.66 14.85
C ASP A 333 -18.63 -13.06 13.45
N SER A 334 -17.51 -12.65 12.84
CA SER A 334 -17.47 -12.24 11.43
C SER A 334 -17.78 -13.41 10.50
N TRP A 335 -17.30 -14.62 10.84
CA TRP A 335 -17.66 -15.86 10.14
C TRP A 335 -19.16 -16.13 10.20
N LYS A 336 -19.76 -16.10 11.39
CA LYS A 336 -21.21 -16.26 11.55
C LYS A 336 -21.99 -15.22 10.75
N LYS A 337 -21.58 -13.94 10.80
CA LYS A 337 -22.20 -12.87 10.01
C LYS A 337 -22.09 -13.11 8.50
N ALA A 338 -20.94 -13.59 8.03
CA ALA A 338 -20.73 -13.93 6.62
C ALA A 338 -21.61 -15.10 6.18
N ALA A 339 -21.79 -16.10 7.04
CA ALA A 339 -22.57 -17.31 6.78
C ALA A 339 -24.09 -17.09 6.84
N THR A 340 -24.57 -16.17 7.67
CA THR A 340 -26.00 -15.84 7.80
C THR A 340 -26.47 -14.79 6.81
N SER A 341 -25.56 -13.94 6.31
CA SER A 341 -25.88 -12.92 5.32
C SER A 341 -25.93 -13.53 3.92
N PRO A 342 -26.89 -13.14 3.05
CA PRO A 342 -26.92 -13.62 1.67
C PRO A 342 -25.57 -13.39 0.97
N TRP A 343 -24.98 -14.45 0.41
CA TRP A 343 -23.63 -14.40 -0.21
C TRP A 343 -23.57 -13.50 -1.45
N GLN A 344 -24.73 -13.20 -2.06
CA GLN A 344 -24.84 -12.29 -3.21
C GLN A 344 -24.64 -10.82 -2.83
N ILE A 345 -24.69 -10.48 -1.54
CA ILE A 345 -24.43 -9.11 -1.07
C ILE A 345 -22.92 -8.89 -1.06
N LYS A 346 -22.40 -8.22 -2.09
CA LYS A 346 -20.98 -7.84 -2.24
C LYS A 346 -20.50 -6.76 -1.24
N SER A 347 -21.28 -6.44 -0.21
CA SER A 347 -20.93 -5.40 0.77
C SER A 347 -19.87 -5.89 1.74
N LYS A 348 -18.96 -4.98 2.11
CA LYS A 348 -18.02 -5.20 3.22
C LYS A 348 -18.82 -5.43 4.50
N LEU A 349 -18.31 -6.30 5.37
CA LEU A 349 -18.80 -6.47 6.72
C LEU A 349 -18.39 -5.26 7.55
N ASP A 350 -19.30 -4.79 8.39
CA ASP A 350 -18.97 -3.77 9.39
C ASP A 350 -18.20 -4.43 10.53
N MET A 351 -16.97 -3.97 10.76
CA MET A 351 -16.02 -4.52 11.72
C MET A 351 -15.35 -3.38 12.49
N SER A 352 -15.43 -3.43 13.82
CA SER A 352 -14.77 -2.47 14.69
C SER A 352 -13.26 -2.71 14.75
N ALA A 353 -12.50 -1.67 15.06
CA ALA A 353 -11.05 -1.74 15.20
C ALA A 353 -10.60 -2.75 16.27
N ASP A 354 -11.35 -2.86 17.37
CA ASP A 354 -11.03 -3.76 18.49
C ASP A 354 -10.98 -5.23 18.07
N ILE A 355 -11.79 -5.62 17.08
CA ILE A 355 -11.77 -6.98 16.53
C ILE A 355 -10.41 -7.29 15.90
N PHE A 356 -9.79 -6.34 15.19
CA PHE A 356 -8.49 -6.57 14.56
C PHE A 356 -7.38 -6.69 15.58
N ILE A 357 -7.45 -5.92 16.67
CA ILE A 357 -6.49 -5.97 17.78
C ILE A 357 -6.53 -7.35 18.41
N SER A 358 -7.71 -7.78 18.87
CA SER A 358 -7.86 -9.07 19.55
C SER A 358 -7.51 -10.25 18.63
N ALA A 359 -7.91 -10.21 17.35
CA ALA A 359 -7.60 -11.26 16.40
C ALA A 359 -6.08 -11.37 16.13
N LEU A 360 -5.38 -10.24 15.97
CA LEU A 360 -3.93 -10.25 15.76
C LEU A 360 -3.18 -10.73 17.01
N GLU A 361 -3.58 -10.27 18.20
CA GLU A 361 -2.97 -10.72 19.47
C GLU A 361 -3.18 -12.22 19.70
N GLN A 362 -4.35 -12.75 19.33
CA GLN A 362 -4.61 -14.19 19.36
C GLN A 362 -3.65 -14.94 18.43
N LEU A 363 -3.45 -14.48 17.19
CA LEU A 363 -2.50 -15.08 16.23
C LEU A 363 -1.05 -15.03 16.73
N ILE A 364 -0.66 -13.93 17.40
CA ILE A 364 0.67 -13.78 17.98
C ILE A 364 0.86 -14.69 19.21
N SER A 365 -0.20 -14.91 20.00
CA SER A 365 -0.16 -15.73 21.21
C SER A 365 -0.01 -17.23 20.93
N PRO A 366 0.81 -17.98 21.71
CA PRO A 366 1.05 -19.43 21.56
C PRO A 366 -0.17 -20.33 21.70
N GLU A 367 -1.28 -19.78 22.14
CA GLU A 367 -2.52 -20.53 22.30
C GLU A 367 -3.25 -20.74 20.97
N SER A 368 -2.99 -19.91 19.94
CA SER A 368 -3.62 -20.04 18.62
C SER A 368 -3.16 -21.24 17.80
N SER A 369 -1.98 -21.79 18.08
CA SER A 369 -1.44 -22.90 17.30
C SER A 369 -1.87 -24.28 17.81
N ARG A 370 -2.44 -24.36 19.02
CA ARG A 370 -2.99 -25.61 19.57
C ARG A 370 -4.33 -26.02 18.97
N THR A 371 -4.98 -25.12 18.23
CA THR A 371 -6.34 -25.30 17.69
C THR A 371 -6.37 -25.53 16.19
N SER A 372 -5.25 -25.33 15.47
CA SER A 372 -5.20 -25.55 14.03
C SER A 372 -4.55 -26.90 13.68
N PRO A 373 -5.16 -27.73 12.81
CA PRO A 373 -4.61 -29.01 12.39
C PRO A 373 -3.30 -28.90 11.57
N SER A 374 -2.92 -27.68 11.15
CA SER A 374 -1.87 -27.42 10.17
C SER A 374 -0.54 -26.89 10.76
N GLY A 375 -0.22 -27.21 12.02
CA GLY A 375 1.09 -26.93 12.63
C GLY A 375 1.25 -25.53 13.27
N ASP A 376 2.38 -25.34 13.96
CA ASP A 376 2.76 -24.08 14.61
C ASP A 376 3.12 -23.00 13.56
N LEU A 377 2.75 -21.75 13.85
CA LEU A 377 3.00 -20.59 12.98
C LEU A 377 4.07 -19.68 13.58
N ARG A 378 5.10 -19.36 12.80
CA ARG A 378 6.11 -18.32 13.12
C ARG A 378 5.95 -17.11 12.22
N LEU A 379 6.12 -15.94 12.82
CA LEU A 379 5.85 -14.66 12.21
C LEU A 379 7.11 -13.81 12.18
N CYS A 380 7.42 -13.20 11.04
CA CYS A 380 8.44 -12.17 10.93
C CYS A 380 7.87 -10.92 10.30
N PHE A 381 7.82 -9.81 11.04
CA PHE A 381 7.26 -8.55 10.55
C PHE A 381 8.37 -7.57 10.15
N PHE A 382 8.26 -7.00 8.97
CA PHE A 382 9.07 -5.88 8.49
C PHE A 382 8.20 -4.62 8.50
N ILE A 383 8.46 -3.70 9.44
CA ILE A 383 7.65 -2.49 9.64
C ILE A 383 8.51 -1.25 9.35
N ASP A 384 8.31 -0.63 8.19
CA ASP A 384 9.07 0.56 7.77
C ASP A 384 8.38 1.85 8.21
N GLY A 385 9.17 2.80 8.75
CA GLY A 385 8.74 4.17 8.99
C GLY A 385 7.87 4.36 10.23
N LEU A 386 8.26 3.82 11.40
CA LEU A 386 7.52 4.03 12.65
C LEU A 386 7.31 5.52 12.99
N ASP A 387 8.23 6.40 12.57
CA ASP A 387 8.11 7.85 12.70
C ASP A 387 7.04 8.50 11.82
N GLU A 388 6.48 7.75 10.87
CA GLU A 388 5.39 8.17 9.98
C GLU A 388 4.01 7.74 10.49
N CYS A 389 3.94 6.95 11.58
CA CYS A 389 2.67 6.63 12.23
C CYS A 389 2.09 7.90 12.89
N GLU A 390 0.84 8.21 12.55
CA GLU A 390 0.10 9.33 13.09
C GLU A 390 -0.31 9.06 14.53
N GLU A 391 -0.04 10.04 15.38
CA GLU A 391 -0.38 9.98 16.79
C GLU A 391 -1.86 10.33 16.96
N SER A 392 -2.57 9.51 17.73
CA SER A 392 -3.99 9.72 18.07
C SER A 392 -4.14 9.86 19.58
N HIS A 393 -5.33 10.25 20.06
CA HIS A 393 -5.58 10.50 21.49
C HIS A 393 -5.13 9.32 22.37
N GLY A 394 -3.99 9.48 23.05
CA GLY A 394 -3.39 8.49 23.95
C GLY A 394 -2.54 7.39 23.30
N LYS A 395 -2.37 7.39 21.96
CA LYS A 395 -1.51 6.44 21.22
C LYS A 395 -0.43 7.21 20.47
N ASP A 396 0.63 7.57 21.19
CA ASP A 396 1.80 8.25 20.67
C ASP A 396 2.90 7.27 20.22
N SER A 397 4.03 7.79 19.77
CA SER A 397 5.20 6.99 19.40
C SER A 397 5.72 6.10 20.56
N ILE A 398 5.53 6.52 21.82
CA ILE A 398 5.93 5.74 23.01
C ILE A 398 5.02 4.52 23.15
N TYR A 399 3.71 4.69 22.99
CA TYR A 399 2.74 3.61 22.96
C TYR A 399 3.07 2.60 21.87
N LEU A 400 3.37 3.06 20.64
CA LEU A 400 3.75 2.18 19.53
C LEU A 400 4.98 1.33 19.87
N VAL A 401 6.02 1.92 20.44
CA VAL A 401 7.21 1.18 20.89
C VAL A 401 6.85 0.12 21.94
N ARG A 402 6.03 0.47 22.93
CA ARG A 402 5.60 -0.46 23.99
C ARG A 402 4.81 -1.62 23.39
N LEU A 403 3.85 -1.31 22.53
CA LEU A 403 3.02 -2.29 21.82
C LEU A 403 3.86 -3.32 21.07
N LEU A 404 4.85 -2.89 20.26
CA LEU A 404 5.69 -3.81 19.50
C LEU A 404 6.55 -4.71 20.41
N ASN A 405 7.09 -4.15 21.50
CA ASN A 405 7.81 -4.94 22.49
C ASN A 405 6.90 -5.96 23.20
N ASP A 406 5.66 -5.57 23.50
CA ASP A 406 4.70 -6.44 24.16
C ASP A 406 4.23 -7.58 23.24
N TRP A 407 4.10 -7.34 21.93
CA TRP A 407 3.85 -8.41 20.95
C TRP A 407 4.97 -9.44 20.91
N VAL A 408 6.23 -9.02 20.94
CA VAL A 408 7.36 -9.96 20.96
C VAL A 408 7.32 -10.80 22.24
N LYS A 409 7.11 -10.19 23.40
CA LYS A 409 6.96 -10.92 24.69
C LYS A 409 5.77 -11.88 24.68
N LEU A 410 4.62 -11.44 24.15
CA LEU A 410 3.40 -12.24 24.03
C LEU A 410 3.63 -13.50 23.19
N SER A 411 4.47 -13.40 22.15
CA SER A 411 4.71 -14.48 21.20
C SER A 411 5.48 -15.68 21.76
N LYS A 412 6.24 -15.48 22.86
CA LYS A 412 7.13 -16.46 23.49
C LYS A 412 8.07 -17.15 22.46
N GLY A 413 8.84 -16.38 21.70
CA GLY A 413 9.80 -16.93 20.74
C GLY A 413 9.29 -17.12 19.31
N ARG A 414 8.03 -16.77 19.00
CA ARG A 414 7.41 -17.03 17.69
C ARG A 414 7.27 -15.80 16.80
N LEU A 415 7.64 -14.62 17.30
CA LEU A 415 7.61 -13.37 16.57
C LEU A 415 8.99 -12.71 16.53
N LYS A 416 9.44 -12.41 15.30
CA LYS A 416 10.58 -11.54 15.02
C LYS A 416 10.11 -10.26 14.34
N MET A 417 10.81 -9.16 14.58
CA MET A 417 10.52 -7.91 13.89
C MET A 417 11.78 -7.22 13.40
N VAL A 418 11.73 -6.68 12.18
CA VAL A 418 12.65 -5.63 11.73
C VAL A 418 11.82 -4.35 11.62
N VAL A 419 12.25 -3.31 12.32
CA VAL A 419 11.56 -2.03 12.33
C VAL A 419 12.49 -0.91 11.86
N SER A 420 11.96 0.09 11.17
CA SER A 420 12.75 1.27 10.80
C SER A 420 12.13 2.56 11.30
N SER A 421 12.99 3.52 11.64
CA SER A 421 12.55 4.87 12.02
C SER A 421 13.65 5.92 11.83
N ARG A 422 13.32 7.19 12.04
CA ARG A 422 14.31 8.26 12.26
C ARG A 422 14.96 8.14 13.64
N ASP A 423 16.09 8.83 13.83
CA ASP A 423 16.83 8.88 15.10
C ASP A 423 16.12 9.74 16.18
N TYR A 424 14.81 9.57 16.36
CA TYR A 424 14.05 10.22 17.42
C TYR A 424 14.28 9.49 18.75
N ASN A 425 14.41 10.24 19.84
CA ASN A 425 14.74 9.70 21.16
C ASN A 425 13.79 8.60 21.62
N VAL A 426 12.50 8.69 21.27
CA VAL A 426 11.51 7.65 21.60
C VAL A 426 11.89 6.27 21.07
N PHE A 427 12.36 6.17 19.82
CA PHE A 427 12.79 4.91 19.22
C PHE A 427 14.20 4.51 19.67
N LEU A 428 15.07 5.50 19.89
CA LEU A 428 16.43 5.24 20.36
C LEU A 428 16.47 4.73 21.81
N ASN A 429 15.55 5.17 22.65
CA ASN A 429 15.41 4.71 24.03
C ASN A 429 14.52 3.46 24.12
N GLY A 430 13.59 3.31 23.17
CA GLY A 430 12.57 2.27 23.16
C GLY A 430 13.02 0.88 22.70
N PHE A 431 14.06 0.82 21.86
CA PHE A 431 14.61 -0.42 21.33
C PHE A 431 16.04 -0.66 21.83
N SER A 432 16.53 -1.89 21.81
CA SER A 432 17.92 -2.19 22.22
C SER A 432 18.95 -1.56 21.28
N ALA A 433 20.05 -1.06 21.83
CA ALA A 433 21.20 -0.58 21.06
C ALA A 433 22.05 -1.73 20.49
N ASP A 434 21.95 -2.92 21.10
CA ASP A 434 22.67 -4.13 20.65
C ASP A 434 22.05 -4.72 19.39
N GLN A 435 20.74 -4.51 19.20
CA GLN A 435 19.99 -4.92 18.01
C GLN A 435 19.64 -3.70 17.15
N ARG A 436 20.62 -2.81 16.92
CA ARG A 436 20.45 -1.60 16.13
C ARG A 436 21.54 -1.39 15.09
N LEU A 437 21.10 -0.88 13.93
CA LEU A 437 21.94 -0.42 12.84
C LEU A 437 21.58 1.04 12.50
N GLN A 438 22.57 1.94 12.48
CA GLN A 438 22.38 3.34 12.07
C GLN A 438 22.84 3.52 10.61
N LEU A 439 21.90 3.45 9.67
CA LEU A 439 22.21 3.24 8.25
C LEU A 439 23.05 4.36 7.63
N HIS A 440 22.77 5.60 7.98
CA HIS A 440 23.46 6.76 7.43
C HIS A 440 24.97 6.82 7.77
N GLN A 441 25.43 6.08 8.78
CA GLN A 441 26.85 5.98 9.14
C GLN A 441 27.59 4.90 8.33
N LEU A 442 26.87 4.01 7.67
CA LEU A 442 27.43 2.80 7.04
C LEU A 442 27.41 2.85 5.51
N THR A 443 26.73 3.85 4.94
CA THR A 443 26.45 3.96 3.50
C THR A 443 27.61 4.52 2.67
N TRP A 444 28.71 4.97 3.28
CA TRP A 444 29.77 5.71 2.57
C TRP A 444 30.35 4.95 1.37
N PHE A 445 30.67 3.66 1.52
CA PHE A 445 31.18 2.84 0.42
C PHE A 445 30.12 2.59 -0.65
N ASP A 446 28.87 2.30 -0.24
CA ASP A 446 27.74 2.11 -1.16
C ASP A 446 27.50 3.38 -2.02
N MET A 447 27.63 4.55 -1.38
CA MET A 447 27.53 5.85 -2.02
C MET A 447 28.66 6.10 -3.02
N ARG A 448 29.90 5.75 -2.67
CA ARG A 448 31.05 5.86 -3.58
C ARG A 448 30.88 4.95 -4.80
N HIS A 449 30.43 3.71 -4.59
CA HIS A 449 30.12 2.76 -5.66
C HIS A 449 29.03 3.31 -6.59
N TYR A 450 27.93 3.82 -6.04
CA TYR A 450 26.86 4.42 -6.85
C TYR A 450 27.35 5.59 -7.72
N VAL A 451 28.20 6.46 -7.17
CA VAL A 451 28.79 7.58 -7.94
C VAL A 451 29.69 7.06 -9.07
N ARG A 452 30.49 6.01 -8.81
CA ARG A 452 31.36 5.39 -9.80
C ARG A 452 30.59 4.89 -11.01
N ASP A 453 29.56 4.11 -10.77
CA ASP A 453 28.76 3.50 -11.83
C ASP A 453 27.98 4.57 -12.59
N SER A 454 27.37 5.50 -11.84
CA SER A 454 26.54 6.54 -12.44
C SER A 454 27.31 7.53 -13.30
N LEU A 455 28.61 7.74 -13.00
CA LEU A 455 29.49 8.65 -13.72
C LEU A 455 30.56 7.92 -14.53
N ALA A 456 30.37 6.63 -14.84
CA ALA A 456 31.32 5.81 -15.59
C ALA A 456 31.67 6.38 -16.98
N HIS A 457 30.75 7.13 -17.60
CA HIS A 457 30.88 7.74 -18.92
C HIS A 457 31.71 9.03 -18.95
N LEU A 458 32.11 9.57 -17.78
CA LEU A 458 33.02 10.70 -17.72
C LEU A 458 34.40 10.30 -18.22
N GLN A 459 34.89 10.97 -19.26
CA GLN A 459 36.19 10.68 -19.89
C GLN A 459 37.38 11.10 -19.00
N ASN A 460 37.20 12.10 -18.13
CA ASN A 460 38.26 12.61 -17.27
C ASN A 460 38.33 11.81 -15.96
N GLU A 461 39.30 10.90 -15.89
CA GLU A 461 39.54 10.05 -14.71
C GLU A 461 39.97 10.84 -13.46
N GLU A 462 40.71 11.94 -13.59
CA GLU A 462 41.10 12.75 -12.42
C GLU A 462 39.88 13.45 -11.79
N LEU A 463 39.00 13.99 -12.64
CA LEU A 463 37.76 14.62 -12.21
C LEU A 463 36.81 13.60 -11.57
N LYS A 464 36.71 12.41 -12.15
CA LYS A 464 35.94 11.29 -11.64
C LYS A 464 36.42 10.85 -10.26
N GLU A 465 37.73 10.70 -10.05
CA GLU A 465 38.28 10.36 -8.73
C GLU A 465 38.03 11.46 -7.70
N TYR A 466 38.07 12.73 -8.10
CA TYR A 466 37.69 13.85 -7.24
C TYR A 466 36.21 13.74 -6.81
N PHE A 467 35.31 13.43 -7.74
CA PHE A 467 33.87 13.27 -7.48
C PHE A 467 33.57 12.09 -6.57
N LEU A 468 34.27 10.97 -6.76
CA LEU A 468 34.14 9.76 -5.93
C LEU A 468 34.43 10.02 -4.45
N ASN A 469 35.29 10.98 -4.14
CA ASN A 469 35.64 11.32 -2.76
C ASN A 469 34.79 12.47 -2.20
N LEU A 470 34.50 13.50 -2.99
CA LEU A 470 33.79 14.70 -2.51
C LEU A 470 32.29 14.46 -2.31
N ILE A 471 31.63 13.78 -3.27
CA ILE A 471 30.17 13.60 -3.28
C ILE A 471 29.68 12.82 -2.06
N PRO A 472 30.21 11.61 -1.74
CA PRO A 472 29.79 10.88 -0.54
C PRO A 472 30.03 11.64 0.77
N ARG A 473 31.10 12.45 0.84
CA ARG A 473 31.40 13.28 2.01
C ARG A 473 30.37 14.38 2.22
N LYS A 474 30.02 15.13 1.18
CA LYS A 474 28.99 16.19 1.25
C LYS A 474 27.60 15.61 1.52
N ALA A 475 27.31 14.41 1.01
CA ALA A 475 26.06 13.71 1.24
C ALA A 475 25.82 13.33 2.71
N ASN A 476 26.88 13.08 3.50
CA ASN A 476 26.81 12.77 4.93
C ASN A 476 25.73 11.73 5.28
N GLY A 477 25.72 10.63 4.52
CA GLY A 477 24.81 9.50 4.73
C GLY A 477 23.39 9.68 4.18
N ILE A 478 23.14 10.72 3.39
CA ILE A 478 21.85 10.96 2.70
C ILE A 478 21.95 10.51 1.24
N PHE A 479 21.46 9.30 0.92
CA PHE A 479 21.52 8.72 -0.42
C PHE A 479 20.76 9.55 -1.46
N LEU A 480 19.60 10.11 -1.06
CA LEU A 480 18.83 11.02 -1.93
C LEU A 480 19.65 12.23 -2.41
N TRP A 481 20.54 12.75 -1.56
CA TRP A 481 21.40 13.88 -1.92
C TRP A 481 22.30 13.50 -3.11
N ILE A 482 22.86 12.29 -3.10
CA ILE A 482 23.72 11.79 -4.18
C ILE A 482 22.94 11.61 -5.46
N VAL A 483 21.76 11.00 -5.39
CA VAL A 483 20.91 10.79 -6.57
C VAL A 483 20.62 12.13 -7.26
N LEU A 484 20.26 13.16 -6.48
CA LEU A 484 19.99 14.50 -7.02
C LEU A 484 21.24 15.14 -7.62
N VAL A 485 22.38 15.07 -6.93
CA VAL A 485 23.64 15.69 -7.38
C VAL A 485 24.21 14.99 -8.62
N VAL A 486 24.23 13.66 -8.63
CA VAL A 486 24.68 12.88 -9.78
C VAL A 486 23.80 13.16 -11.00
N ASN A 487 22.48 13.24 -10.83
CA ASN A 487 21.58 13.59 -11.93
C ASN A 487 21.84 15.00 -12.48
N GLU A 488 22.11 15.98 -11.60
CA GLU A 488 22.46 17.33 -12.04
C GLU A 488 23.82 17.37 -12.78
N ILE A 489 24.82 16.61 -12.30
CA ILE A 489 26.11 16.47 -13.00
C ILE A 489 25.90 15.86 -14.38
N ARG A 490 25.16 14.75 -14.48
CA ARG A 490 24.88 14.09 -15.77
C ARG A 490 24.19 15.02 -16.75
N LYS A 491 23.22 15.79 -16.27
CA LYS A 491 22.53 16.80 -17.08
C LYS A 491 23.51 17.87 -17.59
N LYS A 492 24.41 18.38 -16.74
CA LYS A 492 25.42 19.36 -17.17
C LYS A 492 26.41 18.78 -18.18
N VAL A 493 26.75 17.51 -18.04
CA VAL A 493 27.60 16.80 -19.02
C VAL A 493 26.89 16.66 -20.36
N GLU A 494 25.59 16.36 -20.36
CA GLU A 494 24.76 16.35 -21.58
C GLU A 494 24.64 17.73 -22.23
N ASP A 495 24.70 18.81 -21.44
CA ASP A 495 24.71 20.21 -21.91
C ASP A 495 26.13 20.70 -22.32
N ASP A 496 27.07 19.80 -22.57
CA ASP A 496 28.48 20.07 -22.95
C ASP A 496 29.22 21.02 -21.97
N ALA A 497 28.92 20.93 -20.67
CA ALA A 497 29.56 21.76 -19.66
C ALA A 497 31.07 21.48 -19.53
N THR A 498 31.83 22.56 -19.37
CA THR A 498 33.27 22.52 -19.12
C THR A 498 33.61 21.92 -17.74
N GLN A 499 34.83 21.41 -17.60
CA GLN A 499 35.31 20.87 -16.33
C GLN A 499 35.26 21.91 -15.20
N GLU A 500 35.60 23.18 -15.46
CA GLU A 500 35.53 24.26 -14.48
C GLU A 500 34.09 24.50 -13.99
N GLN A 501 33.10 24.40 -14.89
CA GLN A 501 31.69 24.52 -14.53
C GLN A 501 31.22 23.37 -13.64
N LEU A 502 31.68 22.15 -13.91
CA LEU A 502 31.35 20.98 -13.08
C LEU A 502 31.99 21.06 -11.68
N LEU A 503 33.24 21.51 -11.60
CA LEU A 503 33.92 21.76 -10.32
C LEU A 503 33.22 22.87 -9.54
N GLY A 504 32.90 24.00 -10.20
CA GLY A 504 32.18 25.10 -9.58
C GLY A 504 30.79 24.71 -9.09
N LEU A 505 30.09 23.83 -9.80
CA LEU A 505 28.81 23.26 -9.33
C LEU A 505 29.02 22.54 -8.00
N LEU A 506 29.97 21.60 -7.95
CA LEU A 506 30.22 20.79 -6.76
C LEU A 506 30.70 21.60 -5.57
N ASP A 507 31.55 22.59 -5.76
CA ASP A 507 32.03 23.45 -4.68
C ASP A 507 30.88 24.22 -4.04
N ASN A 508 29.94 24.71 -4.87
CA ASN A 508 28.78 25.47 -4.42
C ASN A 508 27.62 24.61 -3.89
N LEU A 509 27.65 23.29 -4.08
CA LEU A 509 26.61 22.41 -3.55
C LEU A 509 26.68 22.35 -2.01
N PRO A 510 25.57 22.67 -1.31
CA PRO A 510 25.56 22.67 0.14
C PRO A 510 25.47 21.23 0.70
N PRO A 511 26.05 20.98 1.88
CA PRO A 511 25.88 19.71 2.57
C PRO A 511 24.46 19.57 3.12
N GLY A 512 23.91 18.35 3.06
CA GLY A 512 22.59 18.03 3.61
C GLY A 512 21.41 18.32 2.68
N ILE A 513 20.27 17.68 2.95
CA ILE A 513 19.14 17.64 2.02
C ILE A 513 18.33 18.95 1.98
N GLU A 514 18.15 19.60 3.12
CA GLU A 514 17.34 20.83 3.23
C GLU A 514 18.02 21.99 2.48
N ALA A 515 19.33 22.15 2.71
CA ALA A 515 20.13 23.13 2.00
C ALA A 515 20.20 22.81 0.50
N LEU A 516 20.26 21.52 0.12
CA LEU A 516 20.20 21.11 -1.28
C LEU A 516 18.86 21.50 -1.92
N PHE A 517 17.73 21.27 -1.25
CA PHE A 517 16.42 21.71 -1.77
C PHE A 517 16.36 23.23 -1.95
N GLN A 518 16.85 24.00 -0.98
CA GLN A 518 16.94 25.45 -1.10
C GLN A 518 17.82 25.86 -2.29
N HIS A 519 18.97 25.21 -2.48
CA HIS A 519 19.86 25.46 -3.61
C HIS A 519 19.18 25.17 -4.96
N ILE A 520 18.51 24.01 -5.09
CA ILE A 520 17.77 23.63 -6.31
C ILE A 520 16.69 24.67 -6.61
N LEU A 521 15.84 24.98 -5.63
CA LEU A 521 14.72 25.92 -5.82
C LEU A 521 15.20 27.35 -6.10
N ASN A 522 16.33 27.76 -5.51
CA ASN A 522 16.93 29.08 -5.77
C ASN A 522 17.61 29.18 -7.13
N GLY A 523 18.11 28.06 -7.67
CA GLY A 523 18.71 27.98 -9.00
C GLY A 523 17.70 28.06 -10.15
N LEU A 524 16.40 27.86 -9.88
CA LEU A 524 15.35 28.03 -10.89
C LEU A 524 15.11 29.52 -11.18
N ASP A 525 14.87 29.86 -12.45
CA ASP A 525 14.42 31.20 -12.81
C ASP A 525 13.03 31.51 -12.20
N ALA A 526 12.64 32.78 -12.16
CA ALA A 526 11.40 33.21 -11.49
C ALA A 526 10.14 32.56 -12.07
N SER A 527 10.10 32.29 -13.38
CA SER A 527 8.97 31.64 -14.04
C SER A 527 8.91 30.15 -13.68
N SER A 528 10.05 29.45 -13.82
CA SER A 528 10.16 28.03 -13.46
C SER A 528 9.86 27.78 -11.98
N ARG A 529 10.30 28.67 -11.08
CA ARG A 529 10.02 28.57 -9.64
C ARG A 529 8.53 28.68 -9.32
N LYS A 530 7.82 29.61 -9.97
CA LYS A 530 6.36 29.74 -9.84
C LYS A 530 5.65 28.48 -10.34
N MET A 531 6.05 27.98 -11.50
CA MET A 531 5.51 26.76 -12.10
C MET A 531 5.80 25.52 -11.25
N ALA A 532 7.00 25.42 -10.68
CA ALA A 532 7.37 24.34 -9.76
C ALA A 532 6.47 24.34 -8.52
N TYR A 533 6.28 25.50 -7.90
CA TYR A 533 5.38 25.65 -6.75
C TYR A 533 3.95 25.23 -7.09
N GLN A 534 3.40 25.71 -8.21
CA GLN A 534 2.03 25.35 -8.63
C GLN A 534 1.90 23.85 -8.91
N THR A 535 2.89 23.26 -9.57
CA THR A 535 2.91 21.82 -9.88
C THR A 535 2.93 20.99 -8.59
N MET A 536 3.79 21.34 -7.63
CA MET A 536 3.88 20.65 -6.34
C MET A 536 2.62 20.85 -5.49
N ALA A 537 2.04 22.06 -5.49
CA ALA A 537 0.81 22.36 -4.78
C ALA A 537 -0.37 21.56 -5.35
N ILE A 538 -0.55 21.54 -6.67
CA ILE A 538 -1.58 20.72 -7.33
C ILE A 538 -1.35 19.23 -7.04
N LEU A 539 -0.11 18.76 -7.15
CA LEU A 539 0.22 17.37 -6.88
C LEU A 539 -0.13 16.97 -5.45
N ARG A 540 0.22 17.81 -4.46
CA ARG A 540 -0.09 17.59 -3.06
C ARG A 540 -1.59 17.61 -2.81
N THR A 541 -2.32 18.60 -3.31
CA THR A 541 -3.78 18.66 -3.19
C THR A 541 -4.45 17.49 -3.87
N ALA A 542 -3.95 17.05 -5.03
CA ALA A 542 -4.47 15.86 -5.71
C ALA A 542 -4.25 14.60 -4.86
N GLN A 543 -3.07 14.43 -4.25
CA GLN A 543 -2.78 13.32 -3.33
C GLN A 543 -3.68 13.32 -2.09
N GLU A 544 -3.86 14.48 -1.44
CA GLU A 544 -4.74 14.65 -0.27
C GLU A 544 -6.21 14.31 -0.59
N ASN A 545 -6.62 14.48 -1.85
CA ASN A 545 -7.98 14.18 -2.33
C ASN A 545 -8.08 12.87 -3.12
N TYR A 546 -7.03 12.03 -3.14
CA TYR A 546 -6.97 10.76 -3.88
C TYR A 546 -7.24 10.88 -5.39
N LEU A 547 -6.88 12.03 -5.98
CA LEU A 547 -6.99 12.32 -7.41
C LEU A 547 -5.65 12.07 -8.12
N PRO A 548 -5.66 11.48 -9.33
CA PRO A 548 -4.44 11.37 -10.13
C PRO A 548 -4.11 12.71 -10.78
N PHE A 549 -2.86 13.15 -10.66
CA PHE A 549 -2.35 14.25 -11.49
C PHE A 549 -1.58 13.65 -12.67
N SER A 550 -2.13 13.72 -13.88
CA SER A 550 -1.54 13.08 -15.06
C SER A 550 -0.50 13.96 -15.75
N LEU A 551 0.42 13.33 -16.48
CA LEU A 551 1.42 14.03 -17.31
C LEU A 551 0.77 14.95 -18.34
N LEU A 552 -0.35 14.48 -18.90
CA LEU A 552 -1.14 15.27 -19.84
C LEU A 552 -1.77 16.49 -19.15
N ALA A 553 -2.34 16.33 -17.95
CA ALA A 553 -2.89 17.46 -17.20
C ALA A 553 -1.83 18.53 -16.89
N PHE A 554 -0.61 18.11 -16.53
CA PHE A 554 0.52 19.02 -16.35
C PHE A 554 0.86 19.80 -17.63
N SER A 555 0.78 19.17 -18.80
CA SER A 555 1.08 19.83 -20.08
C SER A 555 0.14 20.98 -20.44
N TYR A 556 -1.05 21.04 -19.83
CA TYR A 556 -2.03 22.11 -20.01
C TYR A 556 -1.96 23.22 -18.95
N LEU A 557 -1.02 23.13 -18.00
CA LEU A 557 -0.96 24.05 -16.87
C LEU A 557 -0.68 25.50 -17.31
N ASN A 558 0.07 25.69 -18.40
CA ASN A 558 0.35 27.02 -18.95
C ASN A 558 -0.90 27.63 -19.62
N GLU A 559 -1.65 26.82 -20.34
CA GLU A 559 -2.90 27.21 -21.01
C GLU A 559 -3.95 27.59 -19.98
N TYR A 560 -4.09 26.78 -18.92
CA TYR A 560 -4.98 27.07 -17.80
C TYR A 560 -4.62 28.37 -17.05
N GLN A 561 -3.34 28.77 -17.05
CA GLN A 561 -2.91 30.04 -16.47
C GLN A 561 -3.22 31.24 -17.35
N ARG A 562 -3.25 31.06 -18.67
CA ARG A 562 -3.62 32.12 -19.62
C ARG A 562 -5.13 32.28 -19.70
N ASP A 563 -5.85 31.18 -19.56
CA ASP A 563 -7.30 31.12 -19.63
C ASP A 563 -7.84 30.10 -18.62
N HIS A 564 -8.46 30.61 -17.54
CA HIS A 564 -9.05 29.77 -16.50
C HIS A 564 -10.28 28.98 -16.97
N ASP A 565 -10.94 29.43 -18.03
CA ASP A 565 -12.12 28.77 -18.60
C ASP A 565 -11.75 27.77 -19.70
N PHE A 566 -10.45 27.61 -20.01
CA PHE A 566 -9.97 26.69 -21.04
C PHE A 566 -10.53 25.27 -20.87
N SER A 567 -10.58 24.78 -19.64
CA SER A 567 -11.02 23.42 -19.32
C SER A 567 -12.55 23.21 -19.43
N THR A 568 -13.34 24.29 -19.52
CA THR A 568 -14.81 24.24 -19.57
C THR A 568 -15.37 24.48 -20.97
N ARG A 569 -14.52 24.84 -21.95
CA ARG A 569 -14.93 25.04 -23.35
C ARG A 569 -15.31 23.72 -24.03
N GLU A 570 -16.35 23.76 -24.84
CA GLU A 570 -16.83 22.59 -25.60
C GLU A 570 -15.75 22.02 -26.54
N GLU A 571 -14.88 22.85 -27.09
CA GLU A 571 -13.74 22.44 -27.93
C GLU A 571 -12.77 21.51 -27.18
N PHE A 572 -12.52 21.79 -25.90
CA PHE A 572 -11.66 20.96 -25.05
C PHE A 572 -12.36 19.69 -24.58
N MET A 573 -13.67 19.78 -24.29
CA MET A 573 -14.49 18.65 -23.84
C MET A 573 -14.86 17.67 -24.97
N GLY A 574 -14.96 18.14 -26.22
CA GLY A 574 -15.40 17.37 -27.39
C GLY A 574 -14.29 16.58 -28.09
N LEU A 575 -13.03 17.01 -27.97
CA LEU A 575 -11.86 16.30 -28.48
C LEU A 575 -11.42 15.24 -27.46
N GLY A 576 -12.12 14.10 -27.42
CA GLY A 576 -11.81 13.02 -26.46
C GLY A 576 -10.34 12.61 -26.51
N HIS A 577 -9.51 13.10 -25.58
CA HIS A 577 -8.15 12.70 -25.18
C HIS A 577 -7.19 12.08 -26.23
N ARG A 578 -7.37 12.29 -27.54
CA ARG A 578 -6.67 11.52 -28.59
C ARG A 578 -5.90 12.35 -29.62
N ALA A 579 -5.90 13.67 -29.53
CA ALA A 579 -4.89 14.43 -30.24
C ALA A 579 -3.63 14.45 -29.37
N LEU A 580 -2.73 13.49 -29.58
CA LEU A 580 -1.32 13.75 -29.38
C LEU A 580 -0.98 14.88 -30.36
N ASP A 581 -1.16 16.12 -29.90
CA ASP A 581 -0.53 17.29 -30.50
C ASP A 581 0.93 16.88 -30.79
N GLU A 582 1.43 17.05 -32.02
CA GLU A 582 2.78 16.59 -32.39
C GLU A 582 3.84 17.18 -31.42
N ASP A 583 3.52 18.30 -30.78
CA ASP A 583 4.30 18.97 -29.76
C ASP A 583 4.19 18.42 -28.32
N ARG A 584 3.16 17.61 -27.98
CA ARG A 584 2.89 17.12 -26.61
C ARG A 584 3.21 15.62 -26.45
N THR A 585 4.41 15.22 -26.86
CA THR A 585 4.90 13.86 -26.62
C THR A 585 5.28 13.65 -25.14
N PRO A 586 5.06 12.47 -24.54
CA PRO A 586 5.43 12.17 -23.16
C PRO A 586 6.90 12.47 -22.85
N SER A 587 7.81 12.16 -23.78
CA SER A 587 9.24 12.44 -23.65
C SER A 587 9.54 13.93 -23.47
N ARG A 588 8.92 14.79 -24.29
CA ARG A 588 9.09 16.25 -24.21
C ARG A 588 8.50 16.83 -22.93
N ILE A 589 7.30 16.39 -22.53
CA ILE A 589 6.66 16.85 -21.28
C ILE A 589 7.50 16.42 -20.07
N CYS A 590 8.04 15.20 -20.06
CA CYS A 590 8.95 14.73 -19.01
C CYS A 590 10.25 15.54 -18.93
N LYS A 591 10.80 15.98 -20.07
CA LYS A 591 11.96 16.87 -20.11
C LYS A 591 11.62 18.25 -19.53
N GLN A 592 10.47 18.80 -19.92
CA GLN A 592 9.97 20.08 -19.40
C GLN A 592 9.70 20.03 -17.89
N LEU A 593 9.04 18.98 -17.42
CA LEU A 593 8.77 18.74 -15.99
C LEU A 593 10.08 18.72 -15.18
N ARG A 594 11.10 18.00 -15.66
CA ARG A 594 12.42 17.96 -15.02
C ARG A 594 13.09 19.33 -14.96
N GLY A 595 13.00 20.12 -16.03
CA GLY A 595 13.52 21.48 -16.07
C GLY A 595 12.82 22.42 -15.11
N ILE A 596 11.48 22.41 -15.10
CA ILE A 596 10.66 23.29 -14.25
C ILE A 596 10.80 22.94 -12.78
N CYS A 597 10.70 21.65 -12.43
CA CYS A 597 10.68 21.20 -11.05
C CYS A 597 12.08 20.87 -10.48
N GLY A 598 13.16 21.12 -11.23
CA GLY A 598 14.52 20.85 -10.77
C GLY A 598 14.77 19.38 -10.38
N GLY A 599 14.08 18.44 -11.03
CA GLY A 599 14.17 17.01 -10.70
C GLY A 599 13.50 16.59 -9.39
N LEU A 600 12.65 17.44 -8.78
CA LEU A 600 11.91 17.12 -7.56
C LEU A 600 10.56 16.42 -7.85
N VAL A 601 10.08 16.50 -9.08
CA VAL A 601 8.84 15.86 -9.55
C VAL A 601 9.16 15.05 -10.81
N GLU A 602 8.59 13.86 -10.91
CA GLU A 602 8.73 12.95 -12.05
C GLU A 602 7.39 12.40 -12.50
N ALA A 603 7.37 11.92 -13.74
CA ALA A 603 6.25 11.19 -14.30
C ALA A 603 6.55 9.69 -14.27
N ARG A 604 5.59 8.89 -13.79
CA ARG A 604 5.67 7.44 -13.71
C ARG A 604 4.56 6.83 -14.58
N GLY A 605 4.95 5.94 -15.48
CA GLY A 605 4.06 5.19 -16.36
C GLY A 605 4.82 4.07 -17.05
N THR A 606 4.14 2.99 -17.41
CA THR A 606 4.70 1.90 -18.23
C THR A 606 4.74 2.34 -19.69
N THR A 607 5.83 2.01 -20.39
CA THR A 607 5.94 2.16 -21.85
C THR A 607 5.22 1.04 -22.61
N ASP A 608 4.46 0.19 -21.92
CA ASP A 608 3.73 -0.92 -22.52
C ASP A 608 2.56 -0.39 -23.38
N PRO A 609 2.63 -0.53 -24.72
CA PRO A 609 1.62 -0.01 -25.64
C PRO A 609 0.23 -0.64 -25.44
N ALA A 610 0.15 -1.81 -24.78
CA ALA A 610 -1.10 -2.53 -24.53
C ALA A 610 -1.84 -2.05 -23.27
N SER A 611 -1.13 -1.35 -22.37
CA SER A 611 -1.72 -0.81 -21.13
C SER A 611 -2.12 0.65 -21.33
N GLN A 612 -3.42 0.97 -21.35
CA GLN A 612 -3.91 2.36 -21.27
C GLN A 612 -3.68 2.97 -19.87
N GLN A 613 -2.51 2.76 -19.25
CA GLN A 613 -2.17 3.44 -18.01
C GLN A 613 -1.68 4.85 -18.33
N SER A 614 -2.46 5.85 -17.90
CA SER A 614 -2.07 7.26 -17.96
C SER A 614 -0.83 7.50 -17.10
N TRP A 615 0.21 8.12 -17.66
CA TRP A 615 1.37 8.59 -16.92
C TRP A 615 0.92 9.51 -15.77
N LYS A 616 1.32 9.19 -14.53
CA LYS A 616 0.99 9.96 -13.33
C LYS A 616 2.22 10.70 -12.81
N LEU A 617 2.02 11.92 -12.34
CA LEU A 617 3.05 12.69 -11.65
C LEU A 617 3.17 12.22 -10.20
N GLY A 618 4.40 12.29 -9.70
CA GLY A 618 4.74 12.03 -8.31
C GLY A 618 6.02 12.75 -7.92
N PHE A 619 6.23 12.95 -6.63
CA PHE A 619 7.52 13.42 -6.13
C PHE A 619 8.59 12.36 -6.40
N THR A 620 9.79 12.79 -6.81
CA THR A 620 10.91 11.86 -7.08
C THR A 620 11.32 11.08 -5.84
N HIS A 621 11.09 11.64 -4.65
CA HIS A 621 11.30 10.95 -3.40
C HIS A 621 10.27 11.38 -2.35
N ARG A 622 9.89 10.47 -1.45
CA ARG A 622 8.95 10.74 -0.34
C ARG A 622 9.38 11.84 0.65
N SER A 623 10.63 12.28 0.54
CA SER A 623 11.21 13.33 1.39
C SER A 623 10.98 14.72 0.83
N ILE A 624 10.41 14.80 -0.37
CA ILE A 624 10.02 16.03 -1.03
C ILE A 624 8.54 16.23 -0.67
N PRO A 625 8.20 17.35 0.01
CA PRO A 625 6.91 17.57 0.63
C PRO A 625 5.77 17.87 -0.34
#